data_AF-A0A3B8LE59-F1
#
_entry.id   AF-A0A3B8LE59-F1
#
_cell.length_a   1.000
_cell.length_b   1.000
_cell.length_c   1.000
_cell.angle_alpha   90.00
_cell.angle_beta   90.00
_cell.angle_gamma   90.00
#
_symmetry.space_group_name_H-M   'P 1'
#
loop_
_entity.id
_entity.type
_entity.pdbx_description
1 polymer ?
#
loop_
_entity_poly.entity_id
_entity_poly.type
_entity_poly.pdbx_seq_one_letter_code
_entity_poly.pdbx_strand_id
1 'polypeptide(L)'
;TVENFQAVASRFERLKQIFLDETEMTLATLNAKITRLLMDHLRLRLPLFFLSSFLEDGCLTASLNQWLRHRDACIAALNEAIDELRRYDINPVVKPLPEDYLPLNYSCPEDNSRCRLSYERQGNEHFAVGKNRAGKVYRFSLGQGELSLDELDQTGRWSPDVCFPVFLNRHVSGCVVGKSSALYGLVMNRVLERGLGERPVPMIIPDLVEEIEIPSHESVLFDYLTQTTH
;
A
#
# COMPACT_ATOMS: atom_id res chain seq x y z
N THR A 1 10.37 -42.94 -0.35
CA THR A 1 11.56 -43.42 -1.07
C THR A 1 12.69 -42.41 -0.92
N VAL A 2 13.95 -42.85 -0.97
CA VAL A 2 15.16 -42.00 -0.78
C VAL A 2 15.18 -40.80 -1.75
N GLU A 3 14.66 -40.97 -2.96
CA GLU A 3 14.52 -39.91 -3.97
C GLU A 3 13.61 -38.77 -3.52
N ASN A 4 12.51 -39.07 -2.82
CA ASN A 4 11.61 -38.03 -2.31
C ASN A 4 12.29 -37.19 -1.21
N PHE A 5 13.10 -37.83 -0.35
CA PHE A 5 13.88 -37.13 0.68
C PHE A 5 14.92 -36.18 0.08
N GLN A 6 15.66 -36.62 -0.95
CA GLN A 6 16.65 -35.79 -1.65
C GLN A 6 15.99 -34.58 -2.35
N ALA A 7 14.81 -34.78 -2.95
CA ALA A 7 14.07 -33.71 -3.61
C ALA A 7 13.55 -32.67 -2.60
N VAL A 8 12.99 -33.10 -1.47
CA VAL A 8 12.57 -32.21 -0.37
C VAL A 8 13.78 -31.44 0.18
N ALA A 9 14.90 -32.12 0.44
CA ALA A 9 16.12 -31.48 0.94
C ALA A 9 16.66 -30.43 -0.04
N SER A 10 16.65 -30.69 -1.34
CA SER A 10 17.05 -29.73 -2.36
C SER A 10 16.17 -28.47 -2.37
N ARG A 11 14.84 -28.63 -2.26
CA ARG A 11 13.89 -27.51 -2.20
C ARG A 11 14.02 -26.69 -0.92
N PHE A 12 14.25 -27.38 0.20
CA PHE A 12 14.55 -26.74 1.48
C PHE A 12 15.84 -25.93 1.41
N GLU A 13 16.92 -26.49 0.85
CA GLU A 13 18.18 -25.75 0.68
C GLU A 13 17.98 -24.52 -0.22
N ARG A 14 17.22 -24.62 -1.32
CA ARG A 14 16.88 -23.45 -2.15
C ARG A 14 16.14 -22.36 -1.38
N LEU A 15 15.16 -22.73 -0.55
CA LEU A 15 14.46 -21.77 0.31
C LEU A 15 15.40 -21.15 1.34
N LYS A 16 16.22 -21.97 2.00
CA LYS A 16 17.20 -21.55 2.99
C LYS A 16 18.22 -20.56 2.41
N GLN A 17 18.69 -20.76 1.18
CA GLN A 17 19.57 -19.82 0.51
C GLN A 17 18.95 -18.43 0.34
N ILE A 18 17.62 -18.31 0.19
CA ILE A 18 16.96 -16.99 0.14
C ILE A 18 17.07 -16.26 1.49
N PHE A 19 16.99 -16.99 2.61
CA PHE A 19 17.10 -16.41 3.96
C PHE A 19 18.54 -16.16 4.39
N LEU A 20 19.50 -16.95 3.90
CA LEU A 20 20.92 -16.84 4.22
C LEU A 20 21.68 -15.88 3.28
N ASP A 21 21.01 -15.30 2.28
CA ASP A 21 21.59 -14.26 1.45
C ASP A 21 21.73 -12.97 2.29
N GLU A 22 22.92 -12.78 2.86
CA GLU A 22 23.30 -11.68 3.78
C GLU A 22 23.50 -10.33 3.08
N THR A 23 23.25 -10.22 1.77
CA THR A 23 23.20 -8.91 1.10
C THR A 23 22.12 -8.02 1.72
N GLU A 24 22.26 -6.69 1.68
CA GLU A 24 21.33 -5.72 2.31
C GLU A 24 19.86 -5.96 1.90
N MET A 25 19.20 -6.88 2.59
CA MET A 25 17.91 -7.42 2.21
C MET A 25 16.86 -6.78 3.10
N THR A 26 16.06 -5.91 2.51
CA THR A 26 14.85 -5.43 3.16
C THR A 26 13.84 -6.58 3.29
N LEU A 27 12.92 -6.48 4.26
CA LEU A 27 11.81 -7.43 4.37
C LEU A 27 10.97 -7.49 3.08
N ALA A 28 10.85 -6.36 2.37
CA ALA A 28 10.16 -6.32 1.08
C ALA A 28 10.88 -7.15 0.02
N THR A 29 12.21 -7.02 -0.08
CA THR A 29 13.04 -7.80 -0.99
C THR A 29 12.97 -9.30 -0.68
N LEU A 30 13.05 -9.67 0.61
CA LEU A 30 12.89 -11.05 1.07
C LEU A 30 11.52 -11.61 0.68
N ASN A 31 10.45 -10.88 0.99
CA ASN A 31 9.08 -11.27 0.63
C ASN A 31 8.90 -11.44 -0.88
N ALA A 32 9.49 -10.57 -1.69
CA ALA A 32 9.43 -10.69 -3.14
C ALA A 32 10.17 -11.93 -3.66
N LYS A 33 11.36 -12.26 -3.11
CA LYS A 33 12.11 -13.47 -3.45
C LYS A 33 11.31 -14.73 -3.11
N ILE A 34 10.71 -14.80 -1.92
CA ILE A 34 9.85 -15.93 -1.50
C ILE A 34 8.61 -16.01 -2.38
N THR A 35 7.93 -14.88 -2.62
CA THR A 35 6.72 -14.84 -3.47
C THR A 35 7.02 -15.32 -4.88
N ARG A 36 8.13 -14.89 -5.48
CA ARG A 36 8.57 -15.36 -6.80
C ARG A 36 8.79 -16.88 -6.81
N LEU A 37 9.47 -17.42 -5.80
CA LEU A 37 9.71 -18.86 -5.67
C LEU A 37 8.39 -19.65 -5.65
N LEU A 38 7.41 -19.20 -4.84
CA LEU A 38 6.12 -19.87 -4.72
C LEU A 38 5.27 -19.70 -5.99
N MET A 39 5.32 -18.54 -6.64
CA MET A 39 4.64 -18.34 -7.93
C MET A 39 5.21 -19.25 -9.03
N ASP A 40 6.55 -19.39 -9.10
CA ASP A 40 7.19 -20.29 -10.05
C ASP A 40 6.76 -21.74 -9.82
N HIS A 41 6.61 -22.16 -8.55
CA HIS A 41 6.08 -23.46 -8.18
C HIS A 41 4.64 -23.66 -8.68
N LEU A 42 3.78 -22.64 -8.51
CA LEU A 42 2.42 -22.62 -9.03
C LEU A 42 2.31 -22.38 -10.55
N ARG A 43 3.44 -22.24 -11.24
CA ARG A 43 3.52 -21.89 -12.68
C ARG A 43 2.82 -20.57 -13.02
N LEU A 44 2.72 -19.67 -12.05
CA LEU A 44 2.14 -18.34 -12.22
C LEU A 44 3.20 -17.36 -12.70
N ARG A 45 2.94 -16.70 -13.83
CA ARG A 45 3.80 -15.67 -14.41
C ARG A 45 3.15 -14.30 -14.29
N LEU A 46 3.12 -13.77 -13.07
CA LEU A 46 2.72 -12.38 -12.83
C LEU A 46 3.96 -11.52 -12.55
N PRO A 47 4.01 -10.28 -13.06
CA PRO A 47 5.03 -9.33 -12.65
C PRO A 47 4.84 -8.99 -11.16
N LEU A 48 5.96 -8.76 -10.47
CA LEU A 48 5.96 -8.26 -9.09
C LEU A 48 6.53 -6.85 -9.16
N PHE A 49 5.80 -5.89 -8.63
CA PHE A 49 6.21 -4.49 -8.59
C PHE A 49 6.31 -4.03 -7.14
N PHE A 50 7.31 -3.20 -6.87
CA PHE A 50 7.43 -2.51 -5.60
C PHE A 50 6.78 -1.14 -5.69
N LEU A 51 6.13 -0.70 -4.61
CA LEU A 51 5.62 0.66 -4.50
C LEU A 51 6.71 1.71 -4.75
N SER A 52 7.93 1.46 -4.30
CA SER A 52 9.07 2.34 -4.54
C SER A 52 9.32 2.58 -6.04
N SER A 53 9.17 1.56 -6.88
CA SER A 53 9.31 1.71 -8.33
C SER A 53 8.23 2.62 -8.92
N PHE A 54 6.98 2.51 -8.45
CA PHE A 54 5.90 3.42 -8.88
C PHE A 54 6.16 4.88 -8.47
N LEU A 55 6.84 5.10 -7.34
CA LEU A 55 7.22 6.44 -6.89
C LEU A 55 8.36 6.99 -7.73
N GLU A 56 9.41 6.20 -7.98
CA GLU A 56 10.56 6.57 -8.83
C GLU A 56 10.14 6.93 -10.26
N ASP A 57 9.17 6.19 -10.82
CA ASP A 57 8.64 6.44 -12.16
C ASP A 57 7.64 7.61 -12.23
N GLY A 58 7.34 8.27 -11.10
CA GLY A 58 6.38 9.38 -11.02
C GLY A 58 4.92 8.98 -11.29
N CYS A 59 4.61 7.67 -11.29
CA CYS A 59 3.28 7.15 -11.65
C CYS A 59 2.17 7.70 -10.75
N LEU A 60 2.48 8.05 -9.50
CA LEU A 60 1.49 8.51 -8.52
C LEU A 60 1.38 10.03 -8.43
N THR A 61 2.36 10.78 -8.93
CA THR A 61 2.50 12.23 -8.72
C THR A 61 1.28 12.99 -9.24
N ALA A 62 0.78 12.64 -10.43
CA ALA A 62 -0.41 13.28 -11.01
C ALA A 62 -1.67 13.07 -10.17
N SER A 63 -1.93 11.83 -9.74
CA SER A 63 -3.09 11.48 -8.91
C SER A 63 -3.03 12.14 -7.53
N LEU A 64 -1.83 12.22 -6.95
CA LEU A 64 -1.62 12.90 -5.68
C LEU A 64 -1.77 14.42 -5.78
N ASN A 65 -1.25 15.05 -6.83
CA ASN A 65 -1.47 16.48 -7.08
C ASN A 65 -2.97 16.78 -7.27
N GLN A 66 -3.70 15.91 -7.96
CA GLN A 66 -5.16 16.02 -8.05
C GLN A 66 -5.83 15.87 -6.68
N TRP A 67 -5.40 14.91 -5.86
CA TRP A 67 -5.88 14.78 -4.49
C TRP A 67 -5.63 16.03 -3.66
N LEU A 68 -4.43 16.62 -3.73
CA LEU A 68 -4.07 17.83 -3.00
C LEU A 68 -4.96 19.02 -3.41
N ARG A 69 -5.19 19.21 -4.71
CA ARG A 69 -6.10 20.25 -5.23
C ARG A 69 -7.54 20.09 -4.72
N HIS A 70 -7.98 18.85 -4.49
CA HIS A 70 -9.32 18.51 -4.02
C HIS A 70 -9.34 18.02 -2.56
N ARG A 71 -8.33 18.36 -1.74
CA ARG A 71 -8.11 17.82 -0.39
C ARG A 71 -9.39 17.79 0.44
N ASP A 72 -10.06 18.93 0.56
CA ASP A 72 -11.22 19.08 1.43
C ASP A 72 -12.41 18.23 0.94
N ALA A 73 -12.62 18.15 -0.38
CA ALA A 73 -13.65 17.30 -0.96
C ALA A 73 -13.35 15.81 -0.76
N CYS A 74 -12.08 15.41 -0.86
CA CYS A 74 -11.64 14.03 -0.60
C CYS A 74 -11.83 13.64 0.88
N ILE A 75 -11.46 14.52 1.81
CA ILE A 75 -11.65 14.30 3.26
C ILE A 75 -13.14 14.19 3.58
N ALA A 76 -13.96 15.09 3.04
CA ALA A 76 -15.41 15.06 3.22
C ALA A 76 -16.01 13.75 2.67
N ALA A 77 -15.70 13.38 1.43
CA ALA A 77 -16.19 12.14 0.81
C ALA A 77 -15.81 10.89 1.59
N LEU A 78 -14.59 10.84 2.13
CA LEU A 78 -14.13 9.73 2.97
C LEU A 78 -14.92 9.66 4.29
N ASN A 79 -15.03 10.79 4.99
CA ASN A 79 -15.70 10.85 6.29
C ASN A 79 -17.20 10.54 6.15
N GLU A 80 -17.86 11.06 5.12
CA GLU A 80 -19.26 10.74 4.79
C GLU A 80 -19.45 9.26 4.50
N ALA A 81 -18.55 8.65 3.71
CA ALA A 81 -18.62 7.22 3.40
C ALA A 81 -18.45 6.33 4.65
N ILE A 82 -17.57 6.74 5.58
CA ILE A 82 -17.41 6.07 6.88
C ILE A 82 -18.71 6.15 7.67
N ASP A 83 -19.32 7.33 7.75
CA ASP A 83 -20.56 7.52 8.50
C ASP A 83 -21.74 6.80 7.85
N GLU A 84 -21.83 6.74 6.52
CA GLU A 84 -22.80 5.94 5.79
C GLU A 84 -22.68 4.46 6.17
N LEU A 85 -21.49 3.87 6.12
CA LEU A 85 -21.28 2.46 6.47
C LEU A 85 -21.62 2.16 7.93
N ARG A 86 -21.26 3.07 8.84
CA ARG A 86 -21.60 2.93 10.27
C ARG A 86 -23.10 2.97 10.53
N ARG A 87 -23.88 3.74 9.76
CA ARG A 87 -25.36 3.73 9.87
C ARG A 87 -25.97 2.38 9.49
N TYR A 88 -25.24 1.57 8.71
CA TYR A 88 -25.62 0.20 8.37
C TYR A 88 -24.93 -0.86 9.27
N ASP A 89 -24.34 -0.46 10.39
CA ASP A 89 -23.59 -1.33 11.30
C ASP A 89 -22.38 -2.03 10.65
N ILE A 90 -21.80 -1.41 9.62
CA ILE A 90 -20.60 -1.88 8.93
C ILE A 90 -19.40 -1.09 9.44
N ASN A 91 -18.40 -1.77 10.02
CA ASN A 91 -17.13 -1.15 10.38
C ASN A 91 -16.19 -1.13 9.16
N PRO A 92 -15.88 0.03 8.57
CA PRO A 92 -15.02 0.11 7.38
C PRO A 92 -13.53 -0.12 7.67
N VAL A 93 -13.14 -0.33 8.94
CA VAL A 93 -11.74 -0.54 9.38
C VAL A 93 -10.84 0.68 9.11
N VAL A 94 -11.43 1.81 8.72
CA VAL A 94 -10.78 3.12 8.59
C VAL A 94 -11.45 4.13 9.52
N LYS A 95 -10.68 5.13 9.93
CA LYS A 95 -11.14 6.20 10.82
C LYS A 95 -11.40 7.47 10.03
N PRO A 96 -12.32 8.34 10.50
CA PRO A 96 -12.45 9.67 9.96
C PRO A 96 -11.12 10.41 9.96
N LEU A 97 -10.90 11.20 8.91
CA LEU A 97 -9.71 12.00 8.72
C LEU A 97 -9.92 13.42 9.27
N PRO A 98 -8.90 14.00 9.91
CA PRO A 98 -8.94 15.39 10.35
C PRO A 98 -8.82 16.36 9.16
N GLU A 99 -9.14 17.64 9.38
CA GLU A 99 -9.10 18.69 8.36
C GLU A 99 -7.69 18.96 7.81
N ASP A 100 -6.67 18.78 8.66
CA ASP A 100 -5.26 18.95 8.31
C ASP A 100 -4.64 17.70 7.65
N TYR A 101 -5.44 16.73 7.27
CA TYR A 101 -4.92 15.47 6.74
C TYR A 101 -4.19 15.64 5.41
N LEU A 102 -3.01 15.01 5.31
CA LEU A 102 -2.35 14.68 4.04
C LEU A 102 -2.10 13.16 3.97
N PRO A 103 -2.28 12.53 2.80
CA PRO A 103 -1.98 11.11 2.58
C PRO A 103 -0.48 10.91 2.34
N LEU A 104 0.36 11.63 3.08
CA LEU A 104 1.79 11.76 2.82
C LEU A 104 2.59 11.52 4.09
N ASN A 105 3.70 10.81 3.90
CA ASN A 105 4.70 10.62 4.92
C ASN A 105 6.06 11.02 4.37
N TYR A 106 6.94 11.47 5.26
CA TYR A 106 8.33 11.77 4.96
C TYR A 106 9.25 10.85 5.75
N SER A 107 10.30 10.37 5.10
CA SER A 107 11.35 9.53 5.68
C SER A 107 12.53 10.41 6.08
N CYS A 108 12.72 10.57 7.39
CA CYS A 108 13.79 11.36 7.97
C CYS A 108 15.17 10.89 7.45
N PRO A 109 16.03 11.80 6.93
CA PRO A 109 17.32 11.41 6.36
C PRO A 109 18.35 10.94 7.40
N GLU A 110 18.13 11.24 8.68
CA GLU A 110 19.08 10.91 9.76
C GLU A 110 18.89 9.49 10.29
N ASP A 111 17.65 9.03 10.42
CA ASP A 111 17.30 7.76 11.06
C ASP A 111 16.32 6.90 10.24
N ASN A 112 15.96 7.33 9.03
CA ASN A 112 14.96 6.71 8.16
C ASN A 112 13.58 6.51 8.83
N SER A 113 13.32 7.18 9.94
CA SER A 113 12.01 7.12 10.59
C SER A 113 10.97 7.82 9.73
N ARG A 114 9.80 7.17 9.62
CA ARG A 114 8.66 7.70 8.89
C ARG A 114 7.88 8.67 9.78
N CYS A 115 7.70 9.90 9.36
CA CYS A 115 6.81 10.87 9.98
C CYS A 115 5.62 11.20 9.07
N ARG A 116 4.44 11.30 9.67
CA ARG A 116 3.23 11.74 8.96
C ARG A 116 3.33 13.25 8.69
N LEU A 117 2.93 13.66 7.50
CA LEU A 117 2.78 15.07 7.16
C LEU A 117 1.32 15.49 7.40
N SER A 118 1.14 16.67 7.98
CA SER A 118 -0.12 17.39 8.10
C SER A 118 -0.07 18.63 7.22
N TYR A 119 -1.23 19.08 6.79
CA TYR A 119 -1.41 20.31 6.05
C TYR A 119 -1.41 21.51 7.00
N GLU A 120 -0.66 22.54 6.64
CA GLU A 120 -0.66 23.82 7.36
C GLU A 120 -0.81 24.98 6.35
N ARG A 121 -1.59 25.99 6.72
CA ARG A 121 -1.74 27.22 5.94
C ARG A 121 -1.21 28.40 6.73
N GLN A 122 -0.32 29.18 6.13
CA GLN A 122 0.18 30.44 6.68
C GLN A 122 -0.06 31.56 5.67
N GLY A 123 -1.09 32.38 5.91
CA GLY A 123 -1.54 33.39 4.96
C GLY A 123 -2.03 32.76 3.65
N ASN A 124 -1.36 33.07 2.54
CA ASN A 124 -1.64 32.49 1.22
C ASN A 124 -0.77 31.27 0.91
N GLU A 125 0.17 30.92 1.78
CA GLU A 125 1.09 29.81 1.55
C GLU A 125 0.59 28.53 2.22
N HIS A 126 0.82 27.41 1.55
CA HIS A 126 0.38 26.08 1.95
C HIS A 126 1.58 25.18 2.14
N PHE A 127 1.56 24.34 3.17
CA PHE A 127 2.69 23.50 3.54
C PHE A 127 2.27 22.09 3.93
N ALA A 128 3.16 21.13 3.69
CA ALA A 128 3.17 19.84 4.33
C ALA A 128 4.20 19.86 5.46
N VAL A 129 3.75 19.61 6.69
CA VAL A 129 4.55 19.74 7.91
C VAL A 129 4.53 18.43 8.68
N GLY A 130 5.71 17.95 9.10
CA GLY A 130 5.83 16.74 9.91
C GLY A 130 6.92 16.89 10.96
N LYS A 131 6.86 16.04 11.99
CA LYS A 131 7.83 16.02 13.08
C LYS A 131 8.33 14.60 13.29
N ASN A 132 9.65 14.41 13.33
CA ASN A 132 10.24 13.10 13.64
C ASN A 132 10.18 12.80 15.15
N ARG A 133 10.61 11.60 15.54
CA ARG A 133 10.63 11.18 16.95
C ARG A 133 11.54 12.03 17.83
N ALA A 134 12.64 12.55 17.27
CA ALA A 134 13.57 13.46 17.96
C ALA A 134 13.04 14.90 18.09
N GLY A 135 11.90 15.20 17.46
CA GLY A 135 11.24 16.49 17.52
C GLY A 135 11.69 17.51 16.46
N LYS A 136 12.54 17.10 15.52
CA LYS A 136 12.89 17.91 14.34
C LYS A 136 11.67 18.06 13.44
N VAL A 137 11.41 19.29 13.03
CA VAL A 137 10.29 19.66 12.16
C VAL A 137 10.78 19.73 10.71
N TYR A 138 10.03 19.12 9.81
CA TYR A 138 10.19 19.21 8.37
C TYR A 138 8.98 19.95 7.80
N ARG A 139 9.24 20.83 6.84
CA ARG A 139 8.23 21.67 6.21
C ARG A 139 8.56 21.78 4.73
N PHE A 140 7.56 21.53 3.89
CA PHE A 140 7.67 21.58 2.44
C PHE A 140 6.54 22.44 1.90
N SER A 141 6.82 23.36 0.99
CA SER A 141 5.81 24.15 0.30
C SER A 141 4.94 23.25 -0.58
N LEU A 142 3.64 23.51 -0.52
CA LEU A 142 2.65 22.99 -1.46
C LEU A 142 2.24 24.05 -2.47
N GLY A 143 2.73 25.29 -2.36
CA GLY A 143 2.38 26.42 -3.22
C GLY A 143 1.47 27.47 -2.56
N GLN A 144 1.02 28.44 -3.36
CA GLN A 144 0.20 29.58 -2.91
C GLN A 144 -1.22 29.63 -3.54
N GLY A 145 -1.51 28.69 -4.43
CA GLY A 145 -2.78 28.63 -5.17
C GLY A 145 -3.17 27.18 -5.43
N GLU A 146 -2.70 26.62 -6.55
CA GLU A 146 -2.81 25.19 -6.76
C GLU A 146 -1.78 24.43 -5.93
N LEU A 147 -2.24 23.44 -5.17
CA LEU A 147 -1.37 22.60 -4.36
C LEU A 147 -0.60 21.60 -5.22
N SER A 148 0.70 21.44 -4.96
CA SER A 148 1.59 20.51 -5.67
C SER A 148 2.57 19.81 -4.72
N LEU A 149 3.00 18.61 -5.11
CA LEU A 149 4.04 17.82 -4.44
C LEU A 149 5.48 18.23 -4.79
N ASP A 150 5.69 19.18 -5.70
CA ASP A 150 7.00 19.39 -6.35
C ASP A 150 8.19 19.50 -5.38
N GLU A 151 8.07 20.27 -4.29
CA GLU A 151 9.16 20.39 -3.31
C GLU A 151 9.40 19.09 -2.56
N LEU A 152 8.33 18.39 -2.16
CA LEU A 152 8.44 17.11 -1.46
C LEU A 152 8.99 16.03 -2.40
N ASP A 153 8.61 16.04 -3.67
CA ASP A 153 9.03 15.07 -4.68
C ASP A 153 10.53 15.13 -4.95
N GLN A 154 11.10 16.33 -4.99
CA GLN A 154 12.55 16.56 -5.10
C GLN A 154 13.36 15.91 -3.98
N THR A 155 12.76 15.61 -2.83
CA THR A 155 13.45 14.93 -1.73
C THR A 155 13.69 13.44 -2.00
N GLY A 156 12.88 12.82 -2.86
CA GLY A 156 12.86 11.36 -3.09
C GLY A 156 12.60 10.53 -1.82
N ARG A 157 12.12 11.15 -0.74
CA ARG A 157 12.01 10.54 0.61
C ARG A 157 10.59 10.57 1.15
N TRP A 158 9.60 10.54 0.27
CA TRP A 158 8.19 10.56 0.65
C TRP A 158 7.48 9.24 0.28
N SER A 159 6.34 8.99 0.90
CA SER A 159 5.50 7.83 0.57
C SER A 159 4.02 8.08 0.89
N PRO A 160 3.08 7.52 0.12
CA PRO A 160 1.66 7.61 0.40
C PRO A 160 1.30 6.76 1.63
N ASP A 161 0.23 7.12 2.33
CA ASP A 161 -0.31 6.28 3.40
C ASP A 161 -1.32 5.24 2.86
N VAL A 162 -2.24 4.78 3.72
CA VAL A 162 -3.25 3.77 3.39
C VAL A 162 -4.21 4.21 2.27
N CYS A 163 -4.30 5.49 1.94
CA CYS A 163 -5.07 5.98 0.79
C CYS A 163 -4.43 5.67 -0.56
N PHE A 164 -3.26 5.03 -0.58
CA PHE A 164 -2.55 4.62 -1.80
C PHE A 164 -3.43 4.03 -2.92
N PRO A 165 -4.41 3.14 -2.66
CA PRO A 165 -5.25 2.57 -3.72
C PRO A 165 -6.03 3.62 -4.53
N VAL A 166 -6.34 4.79 -3.94
CA VAL A 166 -6.96 5.92 -4.67
C VAL A 166 -6.04 6.41 -5.78
N PHE A 167 -4.73 6.45 -5.55
CA PHE A 167 -3.75 7.01 -6.50
C PHE A 167 -3.42 6.07 -7.66
N LEU A 168 -3.76 4.78 -7.53
CA LEU A 168 -3.58 3.76 -8.55
C LEU A 168 -4.74 3.66 -9.55
N ASN A 169 -5.86 4.34 -9.33
CA ASN A 169 -7.11 4.10 -10.05
C ASN A 169 -6.97 4.20 -11.59
N ARG A 170 -6.08 5.06 -12.09
CA ARG A 170 -5.80 5.22 -13.53
C ARG A 170 -4.87 4.16 -14.11
N HIS A 171 -4.20 3.40 -13.25
CA HIS A 171 -3.20 2.39 -13.62
C HIS A 171 -3.73 0.96 -13.50
N VAL A 172 -4.92 0.77 -12.92
CA VAL A 172 -5.52 -0.55 -12.68
C VAL A 172 -6.93 -0.62 -13.26
N SER A 173 -7.28 -1.76 -13.86
CA SER A 173 -8.66 -2.03 -14.30
C SER A 173 -9.52 -2.70 -13.22
N GLY A 174 -8.90 -3.07 -12.10
CA GLY A 174 -9.53 -3.74 -10.97
C GLY A 174 -8.48 -4.25 -9.99
N CYS A 175 -8.90 -4.67 -8.80
CA CYS A 175 -8.02 -5.27 -7.81
C CYS A 175 -8.64 -6.51 -7.16
N VAL A 176 -7.79 -7.44 -6.75
CA VAL A 176 -8.17 -8.59 -5.92
C VAL A 176 -7.86 -8.22 -4.48
N VAL A 177 -8.86 -8.29 -3.61
CA VAL A 177 -8.75 -7.84 -2.22
C VAL A 177 -9.35 -8.87 -1.26
N GLY A 178 -8.77 -9.00 -0.07
CA GLY A 178 -9.39 -9.75 1.01
C GLY A 178 -10.60 -9.01 1.60
N LYS A 179 -11.42 -9.71 2.40
CA LYS A 179 -12.64 -9.16 3.01
C LYS A 179 -12.41 -7.83 3.74
N SER A 180 -11.37 -7.74 4.57
CA SER A 180 -11.01 -6.50 5.29
C SER A 180 -10.58 -5.37 4.36
N SER A 181 -9.90 -5.69 3.27
CA SER A 181 -9.46 -4.71 2.28
C SER A 181 -10.60 -4.20 1.41
N ALA A 182 -11.60 -5.04 1.15
CA ALA A 182 -12.82 -4.61 0.47
C ALA A 182 -13.59 -3.56 1.27
N LEU A 183 -13.65 -3.69 2.59
CA LEU A 183 -14.37 -2.74 3.46
C LEU A 183 -13.79 -1.33 3.39
N TYR A 184 -12.47 -1.17 3.51
CA TYR A 184 -11.88 0.15 3.31
C TYR A 184 -11.89 0.57 1.83
N GLY A 185 -11.81 -0.39 0.89
CA GLY A 185 -11.91 -0.14 -0.54
C GLY A 185 -13.25 0.47 -0.96
N LEU A 186 -14.35 0.13 -0.28
CA LEU A 186 -15.66 0.79 -0.46
C LEU A 186 -15.55 2.30 -0.17
N VAL A 187 -14.86 2.65 0.92
CA VAL A 187 -14.61 4.06 1.28
C VAL A 187 -13.72 4.74 0.25
N MET A 188 -12.62 4.09 -0.19
CA MET A 188 -11.72 4.66 -1.20
C MET A 188 -12.43 4.89 -2.55
N ASN A 189 -13.34 4.00 -2.94
CA ASN A 189 -14.16 4.18 -4.14
C ASN A 189 -15.12 5.37 -4.03
N ARG A 190 -15.61 5.71 -2.83
CA ARG A 190 -16.37 6.95 -2.61
C ARG A 190 -15.51 8.20 -2.72
N VAL A 191 -14.25 8.14 -2.29
CA VAL A 191 -13.30 9.24 -2.49
C VAL A 191 -13.04 9.47 -3.98
N LEU A 192 -12.84 8.41 -4.76
CA LEU A 192 -12.71 8.50 -6.22
C LEU A 192 -13.94 9.15 -6.84
N GLU A 193 -15.13 8.62 -6.56
CA GLU A 193 -16.39 9.08 -7.15
C GLU A 193 -16.75 10.51 -6.75
N ARG A 194 -16.78 10.81 -5.45
CA ARG A 194 -17.34 12.07 -4.91
C ARG A 194 -16.29 13.13 -4.66
N GLY A 195 -15.07 12.75 -4.28
CA GLY A 195 -13.98 13.69 -3.99
C GLY A 195 -13.21 14.10 -5.25
N LEU A 196 -12.98 13.15 -6.16
CA LEU A 196 -12.14 13.36 -7.35
C LEU A 196 -12.91 13.36 -8.68
N GLY A 197 -14.19 12.95 -8.69
CA GLY A 197 -14.98 12.80 -9.92
C GLY A 197 -14.46 11.69 -10.84
N GLU A 198 -13.75 10.71 -10.28
CA GLU A 198 -13.10 9.61 -10.97
C GLU A 198 -13.94 8.33 -10.92
N ARG A 199 -13.64 7.39 -11.82
CA ARG A 199 -14.29 6.07 -11.79
C ARG A 199 -13.78 5.24 -10.61
N PRO A 200 -14.68 4.61 -9.84
CA PRO A 200 -14.33 3.57 -8.86
C PRO A 200 -13.53 2.43 -9.48
N VAL A 201 -12.66 1.80 -8.69
CA VAL A 201 -11.92 0.61 -9.09
C VAL A 201 -12.74 -0.63 -8.73
N PRO A 202 -13.06 -1.51 -9.70
CA PRO A 202 -13.73 -2.78 -9.41
C PRO A 202 -12.89 -3.66 -8.49
N MET A 203 -13.53 -4.22 -7.45
CA MET A 203 -12.89 -5.10 -6.48
C MET A 203 -13.44 -6.52 -6.61
N ILE A 204 -12.55 -7.49 -6.81
CA ILE A 204 -12.88 -8.91 -6.73
C ILE A 204 -12.52 -9.39 -5.34
N ILE A 205 -13.51 -9.96 -4.64
CA ILE A 205 -13.35 -10.59 -3.33
C ILE A 205 -13.49 -12.09 -3.57
N PRO A 206 -12.40 -12.87 -3.54
CA PRO A 206 -12.49 -14.32 -3.71
C PRO A 206 -13.33 -14.94 -2.59
N ASP A 207 -14.24 -15.85 -2.93
CA ASP A 207 -15.14 -16.54 -1.99
C ASP A 207 -14.40 -17.46 -0.99
N LEU A 208 -13.12 -17.72 -1.22
CA LEU A 208 -12.28 -18.64 -0.46
C LEU A 208 -11.62 -17.97 0.76
N VAL A 209 -12.41 -17.56 1.75
CA VAL A 209 -11.93 -17.52 3.15
C VAL A 209 -13.14 -17.73 4.07
N GLU A 210 -13.67 -18.95 4.14
CA GLU A 210 -14.06 -19.43 5.47
C GLU A 210 -12.78 -19.43 6.31
N GLU A 211 -12.87 -19.19 7.63
CA GLU A 211 -11.75 -19.48 8.54
C GLU A 211 -11.51 -20.99 8.51
N ILE A 212 -10.88 -21.47 7.45
CA ILE A 212 -10.25 -22.77 7.44
C ILE A 212 -9.04 -22.52 8.33
N GLU A 213 -8.99 -23.16 9.50
CA GLU A 213 -7.71 -23.47 10.12
C GLU A 213 -6.96 -24.27 9.06
N ILE A 214 -6.19 -23.59 8.20
CA ILE A 214 -5.34 -24.24 7.22
C ILE A 214 -4.33 -24.99 8.07
N PRO A 215 -4.42 -26.33 8.17
CA PRO A 215 -3.42 -27.09 8.87
C PRO A 215 -2.07 -26.73 8.25
N SER A 216 -0.99 -26.66 9.02
CA SER A 216 0.32 -26.21 8.50
C SER A 216 0.81 -26.99 7.25
N HIS A 217 0.23 -28.16 7.00
CA HIS A 217 0.43 -29.01 5.83
C HIS A 217 -0.40 -28.66 4.58
N GLU A 218 -1.24 -27.63 4.60
CA GLU A 218 -2.04 -27.15 3.46
C GLU A 218 -1.61 -25.74 3.00
N SER A 219 -0.36 -25.34 3.30
CA SER A 219 0.20 -24.09 2.81
C SER A 219 0.96 -24.30 1.50
N VAL A 220 0.91 -23.31 0.60
CA VAL A 220 1.72 -23.32 -0.65
C VAL A 220 3.22 -23.51 -0.37
N LEU A 221 3.70 -23.07 0.80
CA LEU A 221 5.07 -23.31 1.22
C LEU A 221 5.32 -24.79 1.55
N PHE A 222 4.38 -25.43 2.25
CA PHE A 222 4.43 -26.86 2.51
C PHE A 222 4.31 -27.67 1.22
N ASP A 223 3.41 -27.28 0.31
CA ASP A 223 3.26 -27.91 -1.02
C ASP A 223 4.52 -27.75 -1.86
N TYR A 224 5.16 -26.57 -1.82
CA TYR A 224 6.46 -26.38 -2.45
C TYR A 224 7.49 -27.35 -1.88
N LEU A 225 7.57 -27.50 -0.56
CA LEU A 225 8.54 -28.39 0.07
C LEU A 225 8.24 -29.87 -0.24
N THR A 226 6.98 -30.27 -0.29
CA THR A 226 6.54 -31.68 -0.39
C THR A 226 6.14 -32.12 -1.80
N GLN A 227 5.95 -31.20 -2.74
CA GLN A 227 5.36 -31.42 -4.07
C GLN A 227 3.95 -32.03 -4.06
N THR A 228 3.19 -31.82 -3.00
CA THR A 228 1.76 -32.16 -3.01
C THR A 228 1.08 -31.16 -3.93
N THR A 229 0.78 -31.56 -5.17
CA THR A 229 0.02 -30.74 -6.10
C THR A 229 -1.43 -31.16 -5.97
N HIS A 230 -2.31 -30.25 -5.53
CA HIS A 230 -3.75 -30.44 -5.61
C HIS A 230 -4.24 -30.27 -7.05
#